data_AF-A0A925A4K3-F1
#
_entry.id   AF-A0A925A4K3-F1
#
_cell.length_a   1.000
_cell.length_b   1.000
_cell.length_c   1.000
_cell.angle_alpha   90.00
_cell.angle_beta   90.00
_cell.angle_gamma   90.00
#
_symmetry.space_group_name_H-M   'P 1'
#
loop_
_entity.id
_entity.type
_entity.pdbx_description
1 polymer ?
#
loop_
_entity_poly.entity_id
_entity_poly.type
_entity_poly.pdbx_seq_one_letter_code
_entity_poly.pdbx_strand_id
1 'polypeptide(L)'
;MGFLPVSRADMDGLGWDVLDFLYISGDAYVDHPSFGHAIIMRVLESKGYRVGIVAQPDWRSVKDFLVLGRPRLGVLIASGNLDSMVNHYTTSK
;
A
#
# COMPACT_ATOMS: atom_id res chain seq x y z
N MET A 1 -2.42 4.32 -17.26
CA MET A 1 -1.97 3.40 -16.20
C MET A 1 -3.06 3.36 -15.15
N GLY A 2 -3.50 2.18 -14.72
CA GLY A 2 -4.55 2.04 -13.69
C GLY A 2 -3.97 2.16 -12.27
N PHE A 3 -4.83 2.16 -11.26
CA PHE A 3 -4.43 2.04 -9.86
C PHE A 3 -3.72 0.70 -9.59
N LEU A 4 -2.87 0.68 -8.57
CA LEU A 4 -2.28 -0.56 -8.07
C LEU A 4 -3.36 -1.41 -7.38
N PRO A 5 -3.22 -2.76 -7.39
CA PRO A 5 -4.12 -3.65 -6.66
C PRO A 5 -4.25 -3.30 -5.19
N VAL A 6 -5.50 -3.15 -4.75
CA VAL A 6 -5.89 -3.01 -3.34
C VAL A 6 -6.75 -4.18 -2.87
N SER A 7 -7.18 -5.04 -3.80
CA SER A 7 -8.00 -6.20 -3.53
C SER A 7 -7.54 -7.41 -4.36
N ARG A 8 -8.02 -8.59 -3.96
CA ARG A 8 -7.81 -9.81 -4.75
C ARG A 8 -8.44 -9.73 -6.14
N ALA A 9 -9.60 -9.06 -6.26
CA ALA A 9 -10.26 -8.87 -7.54
C ALA A 9 -9.42 -8.04 -8.52
N ASP A 10 -8.69 -7.03 -8.03
CA ASP A 10 -7.76 -6.26 -8.88
C ASP A 10 -6.60 -7.13 -9.38
N MET A 11 -6.07 -7.99 -8.51
CA MET A 11 -5.02 -8.95 -8.87
C MET A 11 -5.52 -9.91 -9.94
N ASP A 12 -6.72 -10.47 -9.76
CA ASP A 12 -7.30 -11.40 -10.73
C ASP A 12 -7.57 -10.71 -12.07
N GLY A 13 -8.00 -9.45 -12.07
CA GLY A 13 -8.15 -8.62 -13.27
C GLY A 13 -6.84 -8.34 -14.03
N LEU A 14 -5.71 -8.38 -13.34
CA LEU A 14 -4.36 -8.29 -13.91
C LEU A 14 -3.75 -9.66 -14.23
N GLY A 15 -4.45 -10.76 -13.92
CA GLY A 15 -3.92 -12.13 -14.05
C GLY A 15 -2.79 -12.44 -13.07
N TRP A 16 -2.75 -11.76 -11.91
CA TRP A 16 -1.72 -11.94 -10.89
C TRP A 16 -2.19 -12.90 -9.80
N ASP A 17 -1.48 -14.00 -9.69
CA ASP A 17 -1.66 -14.99 -8.63
C ASP A 17 -0.98 -14.57 -7.32
N VAL A 18 0.18 -13.92 -7.43
CA VAL A 18 1.04 -13.49 -6.32
C VAL A 18 1.65 -12.11 -6.58
N LEU A 19 1.82 -11.32 -5.52
CA LEU A 19 2.58 -10.07 -5.52
C LEU A 19 4.06 -10.33 -5.30
N ASP A 20 4.93 -9.51 -5.90
CA ASP A 20 6.34 -9.46 -5.53
C ASP A 20 6.53 -8.67 -4.24
N PHE A 21 5.87 -7.52 -4.15
CA PHE A 21 5.89 -6.65 -2.97
C PHE A 21 4.47 -6.31 -2.51
N LEU A 22 4.25 -6.40 -1.20
CA LEU A 22 3.07 -5.85 -0.53
C LEU A 22 3.48 -4.57 0.20
N TYR A 23 2.83 -3.45 -0.13
CA TYR A 23 3.01 -2.20 0.61
C TYR A 23 1.90 -2.04 1.63
N ILE A 24 2.25 -1.75 2.88
CA ILE A 24 1.30 -1.41 3.94
C ILE A 24 1.51 0.06 4.29
N SER A 25 0.46 0.85 4.13
CA SER A 25 0.47 2.28 4.45
C SER A 25 -0.46 2.57 5.63
N GLY A 26 0.01 3.36 6.60
CA GLY A 26 -0.86 3.98 7.61
C GLY A 26 -1.66 5.18 7.08
N ASP A 27 -1.41 5.61 5.85
CA ASP A 27 -2.10 6.69 5.15
C ASP A 27 -3.07 6.15 4.09
N ALA A 28 -3.96 7.00 3.59
CA ALA A 28 -4.81 6.68 2.45
C ALA A 28 -3.95 6.41 1.20
N TYR A 29 -4.41 5.48 0.35
CA TYR A 29 -3.76 5.27 -0.94
C TYR A 29 -4.12 6.41 -1.90
N VAL A 30 -3.23 7.41 -1.97
CA VAL A 30 -3.25 8.46 -2.97
C VAL A 30 -2.11 8.23 -3.95
N ASP A 31 -2.44 7.95 -5.21
CA ASP A 31 -1.46 7.70 -6.27
C ASP A 31 -0.99 9.03 -6.89
N HIS A 32 -0.26 9.82 -6.09
CA HIS A 32 0.27 11.12 -6.47
C HIS A 32 1.74 11.24 -6.07
N PRO A 33 2.63 11.84 -6.89
CA PRO A 33 4.07 11.92 -6.61
C PRO A 33 4.44 12.68 -5.33
N SER A 34 3.53 13.44 -4.73
CA SER A 34 3.74 14.02 -3.39
C SER A 34 3.71 12.99 -2.25
N PHE A 35 3.29 11.75 -2.53
CA PHE A 35 3.20 10.66 -1.55
C PHE A 35 4.35 9.67 -1.77
N GLY A 36 5.13 9.42 -0.71
CA GLY A 36 6.32 8.55 -0.79
C GLY A 36 5.98 7.13 -1.25
N HIS A 37 4.87 6.57 -0.79
CA HIS A 37 4.39 5.26 -1.23
C HIS A 37 4.15 5.19 -2.73
N ALA A 38 3.61 6.26 -3.34
CA ALA A 38 3.32 6.28 -4.77
C ALA A 38 4.61 6.23 -5.59
N ILE A 39 5.63 7.02 -5.20
CA ILE A 39 6.94 6.98 -5.86
C ILE A 39 7.56 5.58 -5.75
N ILE A 40 7.66 5.03 -4.54
CA ILE A 40 8.31 3.74 -4.30
C ILE A 40 7.64 2.63 -5.11
N MET A 41 6.31 2.52 -5.03
CA MET A 41 5.58 1.46 -5.70
C MET A 41 5.60 1.61 -7.23
N ARG A 42 5.46 2.83 -7.77
CA ARG A 42 5.55 3.07 -9.22
C ARG A 42 6.95 2.82 -9.77
N VAL A 43 8.00 3.10 -8.98
CA VAL A 43 9.37 2.73 -9.35
C VAL A 43 9.51 1.20 -9.42
N LEU A 44 9.01 0.46 -8.42
CA LEU A 44 9.04 -1.01 -8.46
C LEU A 44 8.25 -1.58 -9.65
N GLU A 45 7.03 -1.08 -9.88
CA GLU A 45 6.21 -1.46 -11.04
C GLU A 45 6.91 -1.16 -12.37
N SER A 46 7.59 -0.01 -12.50
CA SER A 46 8.38 0.34 -13.69
C SER A 46 9.55 -0.63 -13.95
N LYS A 47 9.98 -1.38 -12.93
CA LYS A 47 11.00 -2.43 -13.04
C LYS A 47 10.38 -3.82 -13.30
N GLY A 48 9.07 -3.90 -13.49
CA GLY A 48 8.34 -5.13 -13.79
C GLY A 48 7.89 -5.93 -12.56
N TYR A 49 8.00 -5.37 -11.36
CA TYR A 49 7.51 -6.02 -10.15
C TYR A 49 6.00 -5.88 -10.01
N ARG A 50 5.36 -6.94 -9.52
CA ARG A 50 3.94 -6.94 -9.13
C ARG A 50 3.81 -6.34 -7.73
N VAL A 51 3.19 -5.17 -7.61
CA VAL A 51 3.07 -4.46 -6.35
C VAL A 51 1.60 -4.23 -6.03
N GLY A 52 1.21 -4.50 -4.79
CA GLY A 52 -0.12 -4.17 -4.27
C GLY A 52 -0.01 -3.38 -2.96
N ILE A 53 -1.09 -2.71 -2.57
CA ILE A 53 -1.12 -1.85 -1.38
C ILE A 53 -2.33 -2.15 -0.49
N VAL A 54 -2.07 -2.24 0.81
CA VAL A 54 -3.08 -2.19 1.87
C VAL A 54 -2.92 -0.86 2.60
N ALA A 55 -3.92 0.02 2.45
CA ALA A 55 -3.94 1.33 3.07
C ALA A 55 -4.84 1.31 4.31
N GLN A 56 -4.37 1.92 5.39
CA GLN A 56 -5.07 2.07 6.68
C GLN A 56 -5.69 0.76 7.19
N PRO A 57 -4.92 -0.35 7.28
CA PRO A 57 -5.47 -1.61 7.80
C PRO A 57 -5.95 -1.44 9.24
N ASP A 58 -6.99 -2.17 9.62
CA ASP A 58 -7.38 -2.32 11.02
C ASP A 58 -6.27 -3.03 11.80
N TRP A 59 -5.52 -2.26 12.59
CA TRP A 59 -4.41 -2.75 13.39
C TRP A 59 -4.83 -3.67 14.55
N ARG A 60 -6.14 -3.76 14.86
CA ARG A 60 -6.67 -4.67 15.87
C ARG A 60 -6.88 -6.09 15.35
N SER A 61 -6.72 -6.30 14.04
CA SER A 61 -7.02 -7.55 13.35
C SER A 61 -5.94 -7.87 12.34
N VAL A 62 -5.66 -9.17 12.13
CA VAL A 62 -4.72 -9.61 11.09
C VAL A 62 -5.37 -9.69 9.70
N LYS A 63 -6.70 -9.57 9.60
CA LYS A 63 -7.45 -9.85 8.36
C LYS A 63 -7.00 -8.96 7.20
N ASP A 64 -6.87 -7.67 7.42
CA ASP A 64 -6.54 -6.70 6.38
C ASP A 64 -5.13 -6.92 5.85
N PHE A 65 -4.20 -7.34 6.72
CA PHE A 65 -2.82 -7.67 6.35
C PHE A 65 -2.70 -8.92 5.48
N LEU A 66 -3.73 -9.78 5.47
CA LEU A 66 -3.72 -11.06 4.76
C LEU A 66 -4.50 -11.01 3.43
N VAL A 67 -5.22 -9.92 3.14
CA VAL A 67 -6.19 -9.84 2.02
C VAL A 67 -5.57 -10.03 0.64
N LEU A 68 -4.30 -9.64 0.46
CA LEU A 68 -3.55 -9.79 -0.80
C LEU A 68 -2.63 -11.01 -0.83
N GLY A 69 -2.66 -11.84 0.22
CA GLY A 69 -1.81 -13.01 0.35
C GLY A 69 -0.34 -12.68 0.65
N ARG A 70 0.49 -13.72 0.72
CA ARG A 70 1.92 -13.59 1.02
C ARG A 70 2.70 -13.15 -0.23
N PRO A 71 3.44 -12.02 -0.18
CA PRO A 71 4.27 -11.60 -1.31
C PRO A 71 5.50 -12.50 -1.47
N ARG A 72 6.04 -12.56 -2.69
CA ARG A 72 7.19 -13.38 -3.08
C ARG A 72 8.52 -12.82 -2.56
N LEU A 73 8.70 -11.49 -2.58
CA LEU A 73 9.97 -10.85 -2.24
C LEU A 73 9.94 -10.15 -0.90
N GLY A 74 8.87 -9.43 -0.56
CA GLY A 74 8.80 -8.78 0.74
C GLY A 74 7.60 -7.89 1.00
N VAL A 75 7.54 -7.39 2.22
CA VAL A 75 6.55 -6.43 2.69
C VAL A 75 7.26 -5.11 2.99
N LEU A 76 6.72 -4.01 2.48
CA LEU A 76 7.16 -2.64 2.77
C LEU A 76 6.13 -2.00 3.67
N ILE A 77 6.54 -1.34 4.76
CA ILE A 77 5.63 -0.77 5.75
C ILE A 77 6.03 0.68 6.01
N ALA A 78 5.07 1.60 5.92
CA ALA A 78 5.25 3.00 6.30
C ALA A 78 4.00 3.53 7.04
N SER A 79 4.21 4.39 8.04
CA SER A 79 3.12 5.01 8.80
C SER A 79 2.33 6.07 8.02
N GLY A 80 2.84 6.52 6.87
CA GLY A 80 2.24 7.59 6.06
C GLY A 80 3.12 8.82 5.95
N ASN A 81 2.61 9.87 5.29
CA ASN A 81 3.36 11.11 5.09
C ASN A 81 3.26 12.07 6.28
N LEU A 82 2.22 11.93 7.10
CA LEU A 82 2.01 12.75 8.28
C LEU A 82 2.85 12.22 9.43
N ASP A 83 3.70 13.09 9.96
CA ASP A 83 4.39 12.80 11.20
C ASP A 83 3.38 12.68 12.35
N SER A 84 3.62 11.70 13.23
CA SER A 84 2.73 11.39 14.36
C SER A 84 2.55 12.57 15.31
N MET A 85 3.58 13.42 15.46
CA MET A 85 3.51 14.64 16.25
C MET A 85 2.49 15.60 15.66
N VAL A 86 2.56 15.85 14.34
CA VAL A 86 1.63 16.73 13.63
C VAL A 86 0.20 16.20 13.70
N ASN A 87 0.00 14.89 13.53
CA ASN A 87 -1.33 14.27 13.62
C ASN A 87 -1.97 14.48 15.03
N HIS A 88 -1.17 14.37 16.10
CA HIS A 88 -1.64 14.62 17.47
C HIS A 88 -1.96 16.09 17.75
N TYR A 89 -1.34 17.04 17.05
CA TYR A 89 -1.57 18.48 17.23
C TYR A 89 -2.70 19.06 16.38
N THR A 90 -3.21 18.31 15.40
CA THR A 90 -4.40 18.69 14.62
C THR A 90 -5.73 18.29 15.26
N THR A 91 -5.84 18.36 16.60
CA THR A 91 -7.14 18.49 17.26
C THR A 91 -7.55 19.97 17.30
N SER A 92 -8.45 20.33 16.40
CA SER A 92 -9.39 21.47 16.48
C SER A 92 -8.84 22.90 16.63
N LYS A 93 -9.06 23.69 15.59
CA LYS A 93 -9.97 24.84 15.71
C LYS A 93 -11.13 24.66 14.74
#